data_AF-A0A1C5ZY18-F1
#
_entry.id   AF-A0A1C5ZY18-F1
#
_cell.length_a   1.000
_cell.length_b   1.000
_cell.length_c   1.000
_cell.angle_alpha   90.00
_cell.angle_beta   90.00
_cell.angle_gamma   90.00
#
_symmetry.space_group_name_H-M   'P 1'
#
loop_
_entity.id
_entity.type
_entity.pdbx_description
1 polymer ?
#
loop_
_entity_poly.entity_id
_entity_poly.type
_entity_poly.pdbx_seq_one_letter_code
_entity_poly.pdbx_strand_id
1 'polypeptide(L)'
;MDNWYQTLGVEVVFASGGGIYTSAAEAAAKVGGKLIGVDVDQSANIDTYGEGMCVTSAMKGLAETVKHMLGEVVAGNFANYGGQVETLGLVNGDDPTANYVQLPMETTQWGDGFTQDDYKALVKAMYDGDVTVSNDISAMPATTITVNFAGNIK
;
A
#
# COMPACT_ATOMS: atom_id res chain seq x y z
N MET A 1 8.04 4.62 17.11
CA MET A 1 6.70 5.24 16.97
C MET A 1 5.87 5.20 18.26
N ASP A 2 6.49 4.97 19.43
CA ASP A 2 5.77 4.79 20.71
C ASP A 2 4.86 5.97 21.08
N ASN A 3 5.36 7.21 20.98
CA ASN A 3 4.58 8.40 21.34
C ASN A 3 3.30 8.56 20.50
N TRP A 4 3.32 8.12 19.23
CA TRP A 4 2.15 8.24 18.35
C TRP A 4 1.01 7.38 18.86
N TYR A 5 1.28 6.11 19.12
CA TYR A 5 0.28 5.18 19.64
C TYR A 5 -0.10 5.48 21.10
N GLN A 6 0.88 5.70 21.97
CA GLN A 6 0.64 5.79 23.42
C GLN A 6 0.07 7.14 23.87
N THR A 7 0.49 8.23 23.23
CA THR A 7 0.21 9.60 23.72
C THR A 7 -0.69 10.38 22.77
N LEU A 8 -0.51 10.21 21.46
CA LEU A 8 -1.23 10.98 20.44
C LEU A 8 -2.52 10.30 19.96
N GLY A 9 -2.82 9.10 20.46
CA GLY A 9 -4.04 8.36 20.11
C GLY A 9 -4.07 7.88 18.66
N VAL A 10 -2.90 7.72 18.02
CA VAL A 10 -2.84 7.08 16.68
C VAL A 10 -3.19 5.61 16.83
N GLU A 11 -4.17 5.14 16.07
CA GLU A 11 -4.64 3.75 16.13
C GLU A 11 -4.02 2.89 15.02
N VAL A 12 -3.71 3.50 13.88
CA VAL A 12 -3.15 2.82 12.70
C VAL A 12 -2.00 3.64 12.12
N VAL A 13 -0.88 2.99 11.78
CA VAL A 13 0.21 3.62 11.01
C VAL A 13 0.43 2.92 9.69
N PHE A 14 0.45 3.71 8.61
CA PHE A 14 0.97 3.26 7.32
C PHE A 14 2.49 3.40 7.28
N ALA A 15 3.21 2.27 7.35
CA ALA A 15 4.66 2.25 7.51
C ALA A 15 5.40 2.11 6.17
N SER A 16 5.27 3.11 5.29
CA SER A 16 5.78 3.07 3.91
C SER A 16 7.28 3.36 3.76
N GLY A 17 8.13 2.70 4.55
CA GLY A 17 9.58 2.94 4.56
C GLY A 17 10.43 1.67 4.61
N GLY A 18 9.92 0.55 4.10
CA GLY A 18 10.61 -0.73 4.16
C GLY A 18 10.83 -1.17 5.62
N GLY A 19 12.08 -1.50 5.98
CA GLY A 19 12.45 -2.07 7.29
C GLY A 19 12.03 -1.25 8.53
N ILE A 20 11.69 0.02 8.38
CA ILE A 20 11.18 0.87 9.47
C ILE A 20 9.87 0.36 10.08
N TYR A 21 9.12 -0.50 9.36
CA TYR A 21 7.88 -1.09 9.85
C TYR A 21 8.06 -1.84 11.18
N THR A 22 9.26 -2.40 11.43
CA THR A 22 9.56 -3.10 12.69
C THR A 22 9.38 -2.20 13.91
N SER A 23 9.86 -0.95 13.85
CA SER A 23 9.67 0.04 14.92
C SER A 23 8.20 0.46 15.09
N ALA A 24 7.43 0.43 14.01
CA ALA A 24 5.99 0.67 14.05
C ALA A 24 5.25 -0.49 14.73
N ALA A 25 5.62 -1.73 14.39
CA ALA A 25 5.00 -2.96 14.88
C ALA A 25 5.28 -3.15 16.37
N GLU A 26 6.53 -2.96 16.81
CA GLU A 26 6.90 -2.99 18.21
C GLU A 26 6.14 -1.96 19.06
N ALA A 27 5.92 -0.76 18.52
CA ALA A 27 5.20 0.30 19.21
C ALA A 27 3.70 0.00 19.30
N ALA A 28 3.10 -0.46 18.20
CA ALA A 28 1.70 -0.83 18.13
C ALA A 28 1.37 -2.01 19.06
N ALA A 29 2.22 -3.04 19.10
CA ALA A 29 2.02 -4.25 19.91
C ALA A 29 1.89 -3.95 21.41
N LYS A 30 2.58 -2.91 21.91
CA LYS A 30 2.51 -2.49 23.32
C LYS A 30 1.13 -2.00 23.76
N VAL A 31 0.31 -1.53 22.82
CA VAL A 31 -1.00 -0.91 23.11
C VAL A 31 -2.15 -1.43 22.25
N GLY A 32 -1.93 -2.49 21.47
CA GLY A 32 -2.93 -3.05 20.56
C GLY A 32 -3.21 -2.19 19.32
N GLY A 33 -2.27 -1.34 18.91
CA GLY A 33 -2.35 -0.57 17.67
C GLY A 33 -2.24 -1.45 16.42
N LYS A 34 -2.48 -0.86 15.25
CA LYS A 34 -2.52 -1.56 13.97
C LYS A 34 -1.63 -0.93 12.91
N LEU A 35 -1.31 -1.66 11.85
CA LEU A 35 -0.42 -1.21 10.79
C LEU A 35 -0.99 -1.47 9.39
N ILE A 36 -0.59 -0.63 8.45
CA ILE A 36 -0.68 -0.91 7.02
C ILE A 36 0.74 -1.18 6.51
N GLY A 37 0.94 -2.37 5.93
CA GLY A 37 2.20 -2.81 5.32
C GLY A 37 2.44 -2.26 3.91
N VAL A 38 3.60 -2.59 3.33
CA VAL A 38 3.99 -2.19 1.96
C VAL A 38 4.73 -3.28 1.21
N ASP A 39 4.85 -3.09 -0.10
CA ASP A 39 5.62 -3.88 -1.07
C ASP A 39 5.03 -5.28 -1.31
N VAL A 40 4.89 -6.08 -0.27
CA VAL A 40 4.28 -7.42 -0.31
C VAL A 40 3.08 -7.46 0.64
N ASP A 41 2.34 -8.57 0.62
CA ASP A 41 1.44 -8.87 1.73
C ASP A 41 2.27 -9.12 3.00
N GLN A 42 2.34 -8.12 3.87
CA GLN A 42 3.14 -8.16 5.10
C GLN A 42 2.36 -8.71 6.30
N SER A 43 1.12 -9.20 6.13
CA SER A 43 0.31 -9.76 7.22
C SER A 43 1.06 -10.84 8.00
N ALA A 44 1.65 -11.81 7.30
CA ALA A 44 2.40 -12.90 7.92
C ALA A 44 3.62 -12.45 8.74
N ASN A 45 4.15 -11.24 8.51
CA ASN A 45 5.24 -10.67 9.29
C ASN A 45 4.72 -9.77 10.43
N ILE A 46 3.79 -8.87 10.13
CA ILE A 46 3.26 -7.90 11.08
C ILE A 46 2.47 -8.62 12.18
N ASP A 47 1.69 -9.65 11.83
CA ASP A 47 0.84 -10.36 12.80
C ASP A 47 1.65 -11.23 13.78
N THR A 48 2.95 -11.41 13.55
CA THR A 48 3.85 -12.02 14.55
C THR A 48 4.05 -11.14 15.79
N TYR A 49 3.80 -9.84 15.68
CA TYR A 49 3.83 -8.90 16.80
C TYR A 49 2.51 -8.87 17.58
N GLY A 50 1.42 -9.34 16.97
CA GLY A 50 0.09 -9.45 17.57
C GLY A 50 -0.96 -9.80 16.52
N GLU A 51 -1.89 -10.67 16.88
CA GLU A 51 -2.90 -11.19 15.95
C GLU A 51 -3.76 -10.07 15.35
N GLY A 52 -3.89 -10.10 14.02
CA GLY A 52 -4.65 -9.11 13.25
C GLY A 52 -4.12 -7.69 13.39
N MET A 53 -2.83 -7.50 13.66
CA MET A 53 -2.21 -6.17 13.69
C MET A 53 -2.08 -5.56 12.29
N CYS A 54 -1.94 -6.38 11.25
CA CYS A 54 -1.92 -5.93 9.87
C CYS A 54 -3.36 -5.69 9.37
N VAL A 55 -3.72 -4.44 9.12
CA VAL A 55 -5.01 -4.08 8.52
C VAL A 55 -5.06 -4.48 7.05
N THR A 56 -3.99 -4.18 6.32
CA THR A 56 -3.79 -4.49 4.89
C THR A 56 -2.33 -4.19 4.53
N SER A 57 -1.96 -4.37 3.27
CA SER A 57 -0.67 -3.93 2.73
C SER A 57 -0.85 -3.24 1.38
N ALA A 58 -0.24 -2.07 1.21
CA ALA A 58 -0.13 -1.43 -0.10
C ALA A 58 0.96 -2.13 -0.92
N MET A 59 0.57 -3.20 -1.61
CA MET A 59 1.49 -4.06 -2.34
C MET A 59 2.01 -3.39 -3.61
N LYS A 60 3.24 -3.74 -3.96
CA LYS A 60 3.94 -3.30 -5.16
C LYS A 60 4.61 -4.50 -5.81
N GLY A 61 4.30 -4.74 -7.09
CA GLY A 61 4.72 -5.89 -7.88
C GLY A 61 6.20 -5.93 -8.24
N LEU A 62 7.10 -5.58 -7.30
CA LEU A 62 8.56 -5.54 -7.50
C LEU A 62 9.09 -6.87 -8.05
N ALA A 63 8.65 -7.99 -7.47
CA ALA A 63 9.09 -9.32 -7.89
C ALA A 63 8.62 -9.62 -9.34
N GLU A 64 7.38 -9.33 -9.67
CA GLU A 64 6.82 -9.58 -11.00
C GLU A 64 7.45 -8.65 -12.05
N THR A 65 7.71 -7.39 -11.70
CA THR A 65 8.47 -6.46 -12.56
C THR A 65 9.87 -7.02 -12.87
N VAL A 66 10.60 -7.49 -11.86
CA VAL A 66 11.95 -8.05 -12.06
C VAL A 66 11.89 -9.31 -12.92
N LYS A 67 10.96 -10.22 -12.64
CA LYS A 67 10.78 -11.46 -13.43
C LYS A 67 10.42 -11.17 -14.88
N HIS A 68 9.47 -10.26 -15.11
CA HIS A 68 9.07 -9.83 -16.45
C HIS A 68 10.26 -9.28 -17.23
N MET A 69 10.97 -8.30 -16.65
CA MET A 69 12.11 -7.67 -17.32
C MET A 69 13.26 -8.66 -17.59
N LEU A 70 13.56 -9.57 -16.66
CA LEU A 70 14.54 -10.63 -16.89
C LEU A 70 14.08 -11.59 -18.00
N GLY A 71 12.79 -11.93 -18.05
CA GLY A 71 12.19 -12.73 -19.11
C GLY A 71 12.37 -12.10 -20.48
N GLU A 72 12.08 -10.81 -20.61
CA GLU A 72 12.25 -10.05 -21.87
C GLU A 72 13.71 -9.94 -22.29
N VAL A 73 14.64 -9.78 -21.34
CA VAL A 73 16.08 -9.79 -21.63
C VAL A 73 16.51 -11.16 -22.19
N VAL A 74 16.10 -12.25 -21.56
CA VAL A 74 16.42 -13.62 -22.01
C VAL A 74 15.81 -13.92 -23.37
N ALA A 75 14.61 -13.39 -23.66
CA ALA A 75 13.95 -13.50 -24.95
C ALA A 75 14.60 -12.65 -26.08
N GLY A 76 15.58 -11.80 -25.75
CA GLY A 76 16.22 -10.89 -26.70
C GLY A 76 15.44 -9.61 -26.97
N ASN A 77 14.40 -9.32 -26.18
CA ASN A 77 13.49 -8.20 -26.35
C ASN A 77 13.91 -6.94 -25.59
N PHE A 78 15.11 -6.90 -25.01
CA PHE A 78 15.56 -5.75 -24.21
C PHE A 78 15.50 -4.42 -24.99
N ALA A 79 15.67 -4.46 -26.32
CA ALA A 79 15.55 -3.28 -27.18
C ALA A 79 14.17 -2.60 -27.10
N ASN A 80 13.11 -3.31 -26.67
CA ASN A 80 11.77 -2.73 -26.47
C ASN A 80 11.68 -1.87 -25.20
N TYR A 81 12.59 -2.05 -24.24
CA TYR A 81 12.51 -1.43 -22.91
C TYR A 81 13.75 -0.60 -22.52
N GLY A 82 14.90 -0.88 -23.13
CA GLY A 82 16.17 -0.22 -22.81
C GLY A 82 16.10 1.29 -23.04
N GLY A 83 16.45 2.07 -22.01
CA GLY A 83 16.40 3.53 -22.04
C GLY A 83 14.99 4.12 -21.91
N GLN A 84 13.97 3.31 -21.63
CA GLN A 84 12.61 3.76 -21.38
C GLN A 84 12.27 3.79 -19.89
N VAL A 85 11.23 4.57 -19.55
CA VAL A 85 10.66 4.61 -18.20
C VAL A 85 9.27 4.00 -18.27
N GLU A 86 9.12 2.84 -17.66
CA GLU A 86 7.83 2.16 -17.56
C GLU A 86 7.05 2.69 -16.35
N THR A 87 5.78 3.03 -16.56
CA THR A 87 4.85 3.38 -15.48
C THR A 87 3.96 2.19 -15.18
N LEU A 88 4.34 1.44 -14.14
CA LEU A 88 3.68 0.19 -13.76
C LEU A 88 2.66 0.43 -12.65
N GLY A 89 1.38 0.43 -13.01
CA GLY A 89 0.26 0.68 -12.11
C GLY A 89 -0.87 -0.32 -12.33
N LEU A 90 -2.07 0.19 -12.62
CA LEU A 90 -3.23 -0.61 -12.99
C LEU A 90 -3.12 -1.03 -14.46
N VAL A 91 -3.21 -2.33 -14.73
CA VAL A 91 -3.24 -2.91 -16.09
C VAL A 91 -4.54 -3.65 -16.36
N ASN A 92 -5.34 -3.93 -15.32
CA ASN A 92 -6.64 -4.57 -15.39
C ASN A 92 -7.60 -3.95 -14.37
N GLY A 93 -8.74 -3.43 -14.83
CA GLY A 93 -9.78 -2.86 -13.98
C GLY A 93 -10.71 -3.91 -13.35
N ASP A 94 -10.86 -5.08 -13.98
CA ASP A 94 -11.81 -6.12 -13.55
C ASP A 94 -11.16 -7.13 -12.60
N ASP A 95 -9.85 -7.35 -12.72
CA ASP A 95 -9.06 -8.21 -11.84
C ASP A 95 -7.90 -7.43 -11.20
N PRO A 96 -8.08 -6.92 -9.97
CA PRO A 96 -7.00 -6.21 -9.29
C PRO A 96 -5.76 -7.05 -9.02
N THR A 97 -5.86 -8.39 -9.00
CA THR A 97 -4.72 -9.27 -8.72
C THR A 97 -3.66 -9.24 -9.81
N ALA A 98 -4.06 -8.87 -11.03
CA ALA A 98 -3.18 -8.67 -12.17
C ALA A 98 -2.40 -7.33 -12.15
N ASN A 99 -2.75 -6.40 -11.23
CA ASN A 99 -2.14 -5.08 -11.19
C ASN A 99 -0.78 -5.05 -10.50
N TYR A 100 0.08 -4.11 -10.90
CA TYR A 100 1.39 -3.90 -10.26
C TYR A 100 1.30 -3.21 -8.90
N VAL A 101 0.17 -2.58 -8.58
CA VAL A 101 -0.11 -2.01 -7.27
C VAL A 101 -1.52 -2.39 -6.85
N GLN A 102 -1.69 -2.86 -5.62
CA GLN A 102 -2.94 -3.47 -5.15
C GLN A 102 -2.95 -3.71 -3.63
N LEU A 103 -4.13 -3.99 -3.08
CA LEU A 103 -4.29 -4.55 -1.73
C LEU A 103 -4.43 -6.08 -1.79
N PRO A 104 -3.94 -6.83 -0.79
CA PRO A 104 -4.14 -8.27 -0.75
C PRO A 104 -5.61 -8.60 -0.45
N MET A 105 -6.25 -9.37 -1.32
CA MET A 105 -7.69 -9.66 -1.23
C MET A 105 -8.08 -10.42 0.03
N GLU A 106 -7.28 -11.45 0.37
CA GLU A 106 -7.61 -12.43 1.41
C GLU A 106 -7.25 -11.95 2.82
N THR A 107 -6.18 -11.17 2.95
CA THR A 107 -5.61 -10.76 4.25
C THR A 107 -5.95 -9.32 4.64
N THR A 108 -6.56 -8.56 3.72
CA THR A 108 -7.12 -7.25 4.09
C THR A 108 -8.30 -7.43 5.04
N GLN A 109 -8.27 -6.71 6.15
CA GLN A 109 -9.39 -6.60 7.07
C GLN A 109 -10.43 -5.65 6.50
N TRP A 110 -11.37 -6.20 5.73
CA TRP A 110 -12.54 -5.48 5.22
C TRP A 110 -13.50 -5.16 6.36
N GLY A 111 -14.20 -4.02 6.27
CA GLY A 111 -15.13 -3.57 7.30
C GLY A 111 -16.52 -3.25 6.75
N ASP A 112 -17.49 -3.05 7.64
CA ASP A 112 -18.90 -2.81 7.28
C ASP A 112 -19.12 -1.59 6.37
N GLY A 113 -18.18 -0.63 6.35
CA GLY A 113 -18.24 0.57 5.51
C GLY A 113 -17.44 0.49 4.20
N PHE A 114 -16.60 -0.53 4.01
CA PHE A 114 -15.78 -0.70 2.81
C PHE A 114 -15.43 -2.17 2.61
N THR A 115 -16.12 -2.79 1.65
CA THR A 115 -15.98 -4.19 1.32
C THR A 115 -14.92 -4.41 0.23
N GLN A 116 -14.56 -5.68 0.02
CA GLN A 116 -13.69 -6.06 -1.08
C GLN A 116 -14.29 -5.71 -2.46
N ASP A 117 -15.61 -5.76 -2.60
CA ASP A 117 -16.27 -5.40 -3.87
C ASP A 117 -16.26 -3.88 -4.09
N ASP A 118 -16.39 -3.08 -3.03
CA ASP A 118 -16.18 -1.63 -3.11
C ASP A 118 -14.75 -1.29 -3.56
N TYR A 119 -13.76 -2.03 -3.07
CA TYR A 119 -12.37 -1.89 -3.54
C TYR A 119 -12.23 -2.23 -5.03
N LYS A 120 -12.81 -3.34 -5.50
CA LYS A 120 -12.79 -3.69 -6.93
C LYS A 120 -13.47 -2.62 -7.78
N ALA A 121 -14.61 -2.10 -7.33
CA ALA A 121 -15.32 -1.02 -8.02
C ALA A 121 -14.47 0.27 -8.09
N LEU A 122 -13.77 0.61 -7.01
CA LEU A 122 -12.84 1.74 -6.99
C LEU A 122 -11.66 1.53 -7.94
N VAL A 123 -11.05 0.35 -7.96
CA VAL A 123 -9.96 0.00 -8.90
C VAL A 123 -10.43 0.10 -10.34
N LYS A 124 -11.63 -0.41 -10.64
CA LYS A 124 -12.23 -0.28 -11.96
C LYS A 124 -12.44 1.18 -12.36
N ALA A 125 -13.04 1.99 -11.48
CA ALA A 125 -13.26 3.41 -11.74
C ALA A 125 -11.94 4.17 -11.92
N MET A 126 -10.87 3.80 -11.21
CA MET A 126 -9.53 4.35 -11.42
C MET A 126 -8.93 3.93 -12.77
N TYR A 127 -9.10 2.67 -13.16
CA TYR A 127 -8.63 2.15 -14.44
C TYR A 127 -9.35 2.79 -15.63
N ASP A 128 -10.68 2.95 -15.53
CA ASP A 128 -11.52 3.57 -16.56
C ASP A 128 -11.32 5.10 -16.64
N GLY A 129 -10.68 5.70 -15.63
CA GLY A 129 -10.37 7.13 -15.57
C GLY A 129 -11.44 8.00 -14.92
N ASP A 130 -12.52 7.42 -14.40
CA ASP A 130 -13.59 8.11 -13.67
C ASP A 130 -13.11 8.63 -12.30
N VAL A 131 -12.11 7.97 -11.71
CA VAL A 131 -11.43 8.38 -10.48
C VAL A 131 -9.94 8.56 -10.75
N THR A 132 -9.39 9.72 -10.40
CA THR A 132 -7.96 10.01 -10.58
C THR A 132 -7.27 10.23 -9.25
N VAL A 133 -6.08 9.65 -9.08
CA VAL A 133 -5.22 9.93 -7.92
C VAL A 133 -4.30 11.10 -8.25
N SER A 134 -4.40 12.18 -7.47
CA SER A 134 -3.51 13.33 -7.62
C SER A 134 -2.16 13.07 -6.95
N ASN A 135 -1.07 13.42 -7.63
CA ASN A 135 0.28 13.51 -7.06
C ASN A 135 0.69 14.95 -6.73
N ASP A 136 -0.26 15.90 -6.79
CA ASP A 136 0.00 17.30 -6.47
C ASP A 136 0.29 17.45 -4.97
N ILE A 137 1.39 18.12 -4.68
CA ILE A 137 1.87 18.44 -3.32
C ILE A 137 1.86 19.94 -3.04
N SER A 138 1.38 20.76 -3.99
CA SER A 138 1.32 22.23 -3.88
C SER A 138 0.23 22.71 -2.93
N ALA A 139 -0.82 21.90 -2.75
CA ALA A 139 -1.92 22.14 -1.83
C ALA A 139 -2.33 20.84 -1.14
N MET A 140 -2.86 20.97 0.08
CA MET A 140 -3.44 19.82 0.78
C MET A 140 -4.78 19.43 0.17
N PRO A 141 -5.14 18.14 0.17
CA PRO A 141 -6.44 17.69 -0.31
C PRO A 141 -7.55 18.33 0.53
N ALA A 142 -8.66 18.67 -0.12
CA ALA A 142 -9.88 19.03 0.59
C ALA A 142 -10.39 17.80 1.34
N THR A 143 -10.54 17.91 2.66
CA THR A 143 -10.97 16.81 3.51
C THR A 143 -12.19 17.21 4.33
N THR A 144 -13.09 16.26 4.53
CA THR A 144 -14.23 16.39 5.44
C THR A 144 -13.88 15.99 6.86
N ILE A 145 -12.72 15.35 7.05
CA ILE A 145 -12.15 14.95 8.34
C ILE A 145 -11.06 15.93 8.77
N THR A 146 -10.81 16.01 10.08
CA THR A 146 -9.66 16.76 10.59
C THR A 146 -8.37 16.03 10.24
N VAL A 147 -7.51 16.66 9.44
CA VAL A 147 -6.15 16.19 9.17
C VAL A 147 -5.17 16.92 10.08
N ASN A 148 -4.56 16.19 11.01
CA ASN A 148 -3.52 16.72 11.90
C ASN A 148 -2.13 16.47 11.29
N PHE A 149 -1.37 17.54 11.10
CA PHE A 149 0.02 17.44 10.64
C PHE A 149 0.97 17.41 11.84
N ALA A 150 1.69 16.30 12.01
CA ALA A 150 2.72 16.17 13.05
C ALA A 150 4.06 16.84 12.67
N GLY A 151 4.14 17.53 11.52
CA GLY A 151 5.35 18.22 11.05
C GLY A 151 6.47 17.30 10.55
N ASN A 152 7.58 17.91 10.10
CA ASN A 152 8.76 17.18 9.62
C ASN A 152 9.38 16.36 10.76
N ILE A 153 9.29 15.04 10.66
CA ILE A 153 10.16 14.11 11.38
C ILE A 153 11.57 14.33 10.80
N LYS A 154 12.41 15.09 11.52
CA LYS A 154 13.85 15.14 11.27
C LYS A 154 14.52 13.97 11.98
#